data_AF-A0A1K1P463-F1
#
_entry.id   AF-A0A1K1P463-F1
#
_cell.length_a   1.000
_cell.length_b   1.000
_cell.length_c   1.000
_cell.angle_alpha   90.00
_cell.angle_beta   90.00
_cell.angle_gamma   90.00
#
_symmetry.space_group_name_H-M   'P 1'
#
loop_
_entity.id
_entity.type
_entity.pdbx_description
1 polymer ?
#
loop_
_entity_poly.entity_id
_entity_poly.type
_entity_poly.pdbx_seq_one_letter_code
_entity_poly.pdbx_strand_id
1 'polypeptide(L)'
;MEYGIVYLLTNPVMPGLVKIGMTAQEDIDKRMKELYTTGVPVPFECKFACKVKKSDCLKIEKALHKAFDPQRINQNREFFRINVEQAQAILELFHHEDVTEDVSEEIQNDLTDEDKAASTKAQSKRPPLNFYEMGLQKGDVLKWKDDPSITVSILSDRKVCYEGEETSISALSAKLKGYKVKHIQPTPHWLFNDRLLSEIYDETYPFEE
;
A
#
# COMPACT_ATOMS: atom_id res chain seq x y z
N MET A 1 -1.26 -16.13 -25.33
CA MET A 1 -2.56 -16.04 -24.63
C MET A 1 -2.83 -14.56 -24.41
N GLU A 2 -4.03 -14.08 -24.74
CA GLU A 2 -4.38 -12.68 -24.46
C GLU A 2 -4.56 -12.48 -22.96
N TYR A 3 -3.83 -11.54 -22.38
CA TYR A 3 -3.94 -11.15 -20.98
C TYR A 3 -4.29 -9.67 -20.86
N GLY A 4 -4.69 -9.28 -19.65
CA GLY A 4 -4.66 -7.89 -19.24
C GLY A 4 -4.07 -7.78 -17.84
N ILE A 5 -3.92 -6.55 -17.37
CA ILE A 5 -3.31 -6.25 -16.08
C ILE A 5 -4.35 -5.55 -15.21
N VAL A 6 -4.46 -5.98 -13.95
CA VAL A 6 -5.16 -5.23 -12.91
C VAL A 6 -4.12 -4.72 -11.94
N TYR A 7 -4.20 -3.43 -11.58
CA TYR A 7 -3.16 -2.75 -10.82
C TYR A 7 -3.73 -1.88 -9.69
N LEU A 8 -2.88 -1.68 -8.68
CA LEU A 8 -3.08 -0.82 -7.52
C LEU A 8 -2.05 0.29 -7.55
N LEU A 9 -2.51 1.52 -7.63
CA LEU A 9 -1.65 2.70 -7.70
C LEU A 9 -1.89 3.61 -6.51
N THR A 10 -0.84 4.27 -6.04
CA THR A 10 -0.91 5.31 -5.01
C THR A 10 -0.20 6.56 -5.50
N ASN A 11 -0.48 7.69 -4.89
CA ASN A 11 0.22 8.92 -5.19
C ASN A 11 0.75 9.55 -3.89
N PRO A 12 2.03 9.97 -3.81
CA PRO A 12 2.59 10.59 -2.63
C PRO A 12 1.77 11.78 -2.10
N VAL A 13 1.15 12.57 -2.99
CA VAL A 13 0.33 13.74 -2.61
C VAL A 13 -1.15 13.40 -2.37
N MET A 14 -1.55 12.14 -2.54
CA MET A 14 -2.89 11.65 -2.22
C MET A 14 -2.79 10.47 -1.25
N PRO A 15 -2.27 10.69 -0.05
CA PRO A 15 -1.94 9.60 0.84
C PRO A 15 -3.20 8.95 1.42
N GLY A 16 -3.11 7.64 1.69
CA GLY A 16 -4.25 6.82 2.12
C GLY A 16 -5.28 6.55 1.01
N LEU A 17 -5.04 7.01 -0.23
CA LEU A 17 -5.87 6.70 -1.39
C LEU A 17 -5.19 5.69 -2.31
N VAL A 18 -5.93 4.65 -2.65
CA VAL A 18 -5.53 3.64 -3.65
C VAL A 18 -6.43 3.80 -4.87
N LYS A 19 -5.80 3.91 -6.03
CA LYS A 19 -6.47 3.79 -7.33
C LYS A 19 -6.45 2.33 -7.76
N ILE A 20 -7.63 1.78 -8.05
CA ILE A 20 -7.79 0.43 -8.60
C ILE A 20 -8.19 0.56 -10.06
N GLY A 21 -7.37 0.03 -10.97
CA GLY A 21 -7.66 0.08 -12.41
C GLY A 21 -7.18 -1.16 -13.15
N MET A 22 -7.51 -1.20 -14.43
CA MET A 22 -7.06 -2.28 -15.32
C MET A 22 -6.67 -1.75 -16.70
N THR A 23 -5.97 -2.60 -17.46
CA THR A 23 -5.66 -2.38 -18.87
C THR A 23 -5.58 -3.70 -19.62
N ALA A 24 -5.82 -3.67 -20.93
CA ALA A 24 -5.51 -4.80 -21.82
C ALA A 24 -4.02 -4.78 -22.20
N GLN A 25 -3.44 -5.93 -22.51
CA GLN A 25 -2.02 -6.07 -22.88
C GLN A 25 -1.56 -5.09 -23.98
N GLU A 26 -2.41 -4.85 -24.98
CA GLU A 26 -2.11 -3.99 -26.14
C GLU A 26 -2.03 -2.49 -25.82
N ASP A 27 -2.45 -2.09 -24.62
CA ASP A 27 -2.59 -0.69 -24.21
C ASP A 27 -1.79 -0.37 -22.94
N ILE A 28 -0.84 -1.20 -22.49
CA ILE A 28 -0.11 -0.94 -21.23
C ILE A 28 0.61 0.41 -21.29
N ASP A 29 1.54 0.61 -22.23
CA ASP A 29 2.33 1.84 -22.34
C ASP A 29 1.42 3.07 -22.52
N LYS A 30 0.39 2.93 -23.37
CA LYS A 30 -0.58 4.00 -23.60
C LYS A 30 -1.37 4.32 -22.34
N ARG A 31 -1.81 3.31 -21.61
CA ARG A 31 -2.58 3.48 -20.38
C ARG A 31 -1.73 4.06 -19.28
N MET A 32 -0.46 3.65 -19.14
CA MET A 32 0.45 4.21 -18.14
C MET A 32 0.68 5.71 -18.39
N LYS A 33 0.81 6.13 -19.65
CA LYS A 33 0.86 7.56 -20.04
C LYS A 33 -0.41 8.33 -19.71
N GLU A 34 -1.57 7.71 -19.87
CA GLU A 34 -2.86 8.33 -19.52
C GLU A 34 -3.09 8.45 -18.01
N LEU A 35 -2.30 7.80 -17.17
CA LEU A 35 -2.44 7.90 -15.71
C LEU A 35 -1.89 9.23 -15.18
N TYR A 36 -0.83 9.78 -15.78
CA TYR A 36 -0.21 11.03 -15.36
C TYR A 36 -0.65 12.18 -16.28
N THR A 37 -1.83 12.72 -15.99
CA THR A 37 -2.39 13.88 -16.70
C THR A 37 -2.11 15.17 -15.94
N THR A 38 -2.37 16.33 -16.58
CA THR A 38 -2.19 17.66 -15.96
C THR A 38 -2.98 17.87 -14.67
N GLY A 39 -3.98 17.02 -14.38
CA GLY A 39 -4.74 17.03 -13.14
C GLY A 39 -4.12 16.23 -11.98
N VAL A 40 -2.98 15.57 -12.20
CA VAL A 40 -2.29 14.74 -11.20
C VAL A 40 -0.98 15.44 -10.81
N PRO A 41 -0.80 15.90 -9.55
CA PRO A 41 0.34 16.77 -9.21
C PRO A 41 1.72 16.11 -9.29
N VAL A 42 1.80 14.80 -9.04
CA VAL A 42 3.02 14.00 -9.21
C VAL A 42 2.66 12.62 -9.78
N PRO A 43 3.60 11.90 -10.39
CA PRO A 43 3.37 10.55 -10.90
C PRO A 43 2.79 9.57 -9.87
N PHE A 44 2.04 8.59 -10.38
CA PHE A 44 1.58 7.46 -9.57
C PHE A 44 2.72 6.47 -9.31
N GLU A 45 2.68 5.82 -8.15
CA GLU A 45 3.51 4.67 -7.81
C GLU A 45 2.67 3.40 -7.95
N CYS A 46 3.17 2.42 -8.71
CA CYS A 46 2.58 1.09 -8.75
C CYS A 46 2.94 0.34 -7.46
N LYS A 47 1.92 -0.10 -6.71
CA LYS A 47 2.12 -0.88 -5.48
C LYS A 47 1.90 -2.36 -5.68
N PHE A 48 1.06 -2.73 -6.64
CA PHE A 48 0.86 -4.10 -7.06
C PHE A 48 0.25 -4.15 -8.45
N ALA A 49 0.68 -5.08 -9.29
CA ALA A 49 0.04 -5.37 -10.57
C ALA A 49 0.11 -6.86 -10.88
N CYS A 50 -0.98 -7.42 -11.40
CA CYS A 50 -1.02 -8.83 -11.79
C CYS A 50 -1.59 -9.03 -13.19
N LYS A 51 -1.00 -9.97 -13.93
CA LYS A 51 -1.58 -10.46 -15.19
C LYS A 51 -2.73 -11.40 -14.88
N VAL A 52 -3.84 -11.16 -15.57
CA VAL A 52 -5.04 -11.99 -15.53
C VAL A 52 -5.52 -12.28 -16.94
N LYS A 53 -6.40 -13.26 -17.11
CA LYS A 53 -7.02 -13.51 -18.41
C LYS A 53 -7.78 -12.26 -18.84
N LYS A 54 -7.64 -11.86 -20.11
CA LYS A 54 -8.30 -10.66 -20.64
C LYS A 54 -9.82 -10.67 -20.42
N SER A 55 -10.45 -11.85 -20.46
CA SER A 55 -11.88 -12.04 -20.18
C SER A 55 -12.31 -11.72 -18.74
N ASP A 56 -11.35 -11.73 -17.80
CA ASP A 56 -11.61 -11.59 -16.37
C ASP A 56 -11.22 -10.21 -15.83
N CYS A 57 -10.36 -9.44 -16.52
CA CYS A 57 -9.95 -8.07 -16.12
C CYS A 57 -11.13 -7.20 -15.66
N LEU A 58 -12.14 -7.05 -16.53
CA LEU A 58 -13.31 -6.21 -16.27
C LEU A 58 -14.16 -6.75 -15.10
N LYS A 59 -14.20 -8.08 -14.92
CA LYS A 59 -14.96 -8.68 -13.82
C LYS A 59 -14.25 -8.45 -12.49
N ILE A 60 -12.94 -8.62 -12.46
CA ILE A 60 -12.10 -8.45 -11.27
C ILE A 60 -12.14 -6.98 -10.83
N GLU A 61 -11.92 -6.03 -11.74
CA GLU A 61 -11.99 -4.60 -11.44
C GLU A 61 -13.36 -4.22 -10.86
N LYS A 62 -14.46 -4.59 -11.54
CA LYS A 62 -15.82 -4.30 -11.06
C LYS A 62 -16.10 -4.93 -9.69
N ALA A 63 -15.59 -6.13 -9.44
CA ALA A 63 -15.74 -6.79 -8.16
C ALA A 63 -15.01 -6.02 -7.05
N LEU A 64 -13.78 -5.56 -7.29
CA LEU A 64 -13.02 -4.73 -6.36
C LEU A 64 -13.69 -3.39 -6.10
N HIS A 65 -14.11 -2.69 -7.16
CA HIS A 65 -14.83 -1.42 -7.03
C HIS A 65 -16.10 -1.57 -6.21
N LYS A 66 -16.85 -2.66 -6.40
CA LYS A 66 -18.04 -2.96 -5.60
C LYS A 66 -17.70 -3.32 -4.16
N ALA A 67 -16.65 -4.10 -3.94
CA ALA A 67 -16.22 -4.52 -2.60
C ALA A 67 -15.78 -3.33 -1.74
N PHE A 68 -15.13 -2.34 -2.36
CA PHE A 68 -14.62 -1.14 -1.69
C PHE A 68 -15.48 0.11 -1.93
N ASP A 69 -16.69 -0.04 -2.47
CA ASP A 69 -17.59 1.09 -2.73
C ASP A 69 -17.86 1.98 -1.50
N PRO A 70 -18.01 1.44 -0.26
CA PRO A 70 -18.16 2.26 0.94
C PRO A 70 -16.96 3.18 1.22
N GLN A 71 -15.76 2.81 0.75
CA GLN A 71 -14.52 3.58 0.91
C GLN A 71 -14.22 4.46 -0.31
N ARG A 72 -15.10 4.48 -1.31
CA ARG A 72 -14.91 5.24 -2.55
C ARG A 72 -15.12 6.73 -2.31
N ILE A 73 -14.11 7.55 -2.63
CA ILE A 73 -14.15 9.01 -2.39
C ILE A 73 -15.14 9.71 -3.32
N ASN A 74 -15.16 9.31 -4.59
CA ASN A 74 -16.04 9.87 -5.59
C ASN A 74 -16.59 8.74 -6.45
N GLN A 75 -17.92 8.65 -6.54
CA GLN A 75 -18.64 7.61 -7.27
C GLN A 75 -18.29 7.56 -8.77
N ASN A 76 -17.80 8.68 -9.33
CA ASN A 76 -17.36 8.77 -10.73
C ASN A 76 -15.85 8.59 -10.92
N ARG A 77 -15.11 8.21 -9.87
CA ARG A 77 -13.64 8.02 -9.91
C ARG A 77 -13.24 6.74 -9.21
N GLU A 78 -12.07 6.24 -9.51
CA GLU A 78 -11.62 4.90 -9.07
C GLU A 78 -10.65 5.00 -7.89
N PHE A 79 -10.88 5.96 -6.97
CA PHE A 79 -10.05 6.19 -5.79
C PHE A 79 -10.80 5.77 -4.52
N PHE A 80 -10.12 4.96 -3.71
CA PHE A 80 -10.66 4.31 -2.53
C PHE A 80 -9.76 4.59 -1.33
N ARG A 81 -10.36 4.93 -0.18
CA ARG A 81 -9.65 5.09 1.09
C ARG A 81 -9.46 3.73 1.77
N ILE A 82 -8.48 2.99 1.29
CA ILE A 82 -8.17 1.62 1.72
C ILE A 82 -6.66 1.43 1.82
N ASN A 83 -6.23 0.38 2.51
CA ASN A 83 -4.84 -0.07 2.49
C ASN A 83 -4.58 -0.92 1.24
N VAL A 84 -3.40 -0.77 0.63
CA VAL A 84 -3.00 -1.52 -0.57
C VAL A 84 -3.13 -3.03 -0.34
N GLU A 85 -2.71 -3.49 0.84
CA GLU A 85 -2.68 -4.89 1.23
C GLU A 85 -4.08 -5.52 1.20
N GLN A 86 -5.14 -4.74 1.46
CA GLN A 86 -6.51 -5.25 1.42
C GLN A 86 -6.94 -5.60 0.00
N ALA A 87 -6.64 -4.72 -0.96
CA ALA A 87 -6.96 -4.96 -2.36
C ALA A 87 -6.01 -5.99 -2.98
N GLN A 88 -4.73 -5.98 -2.58
CA GLN A 88 -3.74 -6.94 -3.03
C GLN A 88 -4.13 -8.37 -2.63
N ALA A 89 -4.54 -8.61 -1.38
CA ALA A 89 -4.96 -9.94 -0.92
C ALA A 89 -6.12 -10.51 -1.75
N ILE A 90 -7.04 -9.67 -2.24
CA ILE A 90 -8.13 -10.10 -3.12
C ILE A 90 -7.58 -10.43 -4.52
N LEU A 91 -6.71 -9.59 -5.07
CA LEU A 91 -6.09 -9.82 -6.38
C LEU A 91 -5.24 -11.09 -6.39
N GLU A 92 -4.57 -11.40 -5.29
CA GLU A 92 -3.77 -12.61 -5.13
C GLU A 92 -4.61 -13.90 -5.26
N LEU A 93 -5.92 -13.87 -4.98
CA LEU A 93 -6.81 -15.02 -5.18
C LEU A 93 -7.04 -15.35 -6.67
N PHE A 94 -6.86 -14.37 -7.54
CA PHE A 94 -7.06 -14.51 -9.00
C PHE A 94 -5.75 -14.81 -9.74
N HIS A 95 -4.64 -15.07 -9.02
CA HIS A 95 -3.27 -15.05 -9.52
C HIS A 95 -3.00 -15.81 -10.83
N HIS A 96 -2.39 -15.14 -11.82
CA HIS A 96 -1.72 -15.80 -12.95
C HIS A 96 -0.29 -15.29 -13.28
N GLU A 97 0.15 -14.08 -12.87
CA GLU A 97 1.58 -13.67 -12.80
C GLU A 97 1.68 -12.30 -12.06
N ASP A 98 2.65 -12.10 -11.15
CA ASP A 98 2.96 -10.77 -10.58
C ASP A 98 3.86 -10.01 -11.56
N VAL A 99 3.46 -8.79 -11.93
CA VAL A 99 4.17 -7.93 -12.89
C VAL A 99 4.33 -6.51 -12.36
N THR A 100 4.40 -6.37 -11.04
CA THR A 100 4.52 -5.08 -10.37
C THR A 100 5.77 -4.31 -10.82
N GLU A 101 6.90 -4.99 -10.99
CA GLU A 101 8.17 -4.37 -11.43
C GLU A 101 8.07 -3.90 -12.88
N ASP A 102 7.57 -4.73 -13.80
CA ASP A 102 7.40 -4.36 -15.22
C ASP A 102 6.54 -3.09 -15.35
N VAL A 103 5.41 -3.05 -14.64
CA VAL A 103 4.51 -1.88 -14.65
C VAL A 103 5.17 -0.65 -14.00
N SER A 104 6.00 -0.85 -12.98
CA SER A 104 6.73 0.24 -12.32
C SER A 104 7.81 0.82 -13.23
N GLU A 105 8.53 -0.01 -13.97
CA GLU A 105 9.53 0.41 -14.95
C GLU A 105 8.89 1.19 -16.10
N GLU A 106 7.76 0.71 -16.63
CA GLU A 106 7.01 1.43 -17.69
C GLU A 106 6.58 2.83 -17.22
N ILE A 107 6.06 2.96 -15.99
CA ILE A 107 5.75 4.29 -15.44
C ILE A 107 7.00 5.16 -15.41
N GLN A 108 8.12 4.64 -14.90
CA GLN A 108 9.35 5.42 -14.70
C GLN A 108 10.03 5.83 -16.00
N ASN A 109 9.93 5.01 -17.05
CA ASN A 109 10.50 5.29 -18.36
C ASN A 109 9.88 6.52 -19.02
N ASP A 110 8.61 6.80 -18.72
CA ASP A 110 7.88 7.95 -19.26
C ASP A 110 8.05 9.24 -18.43
N LEU A 111 8.73 9.19 -17.28
CA LEU A 111 8.92 10.34 -16.40
C LEU A 111 10.15 11.16 -16.78
N THR A 112 9.97 12.49 -16.82
CA THR A 112 11.09 13.44 -16.92
C THR A 112 11.87 13.50 -15.61
N ASP A 113 13.09 14.06 -15.66
CA ASP A 113 13.88 14.30 -14.44
C ASP A 113 13.15 15.25 -13.46
N GLU A 114 12.36 16.20 -13.99
CA GLU A 114 11.53 17.11 -13.19
C GLU A 114 10.42 16.34 -12.47
N ASP A 115 9.76 15.38 -13.12
CA ASP A 115 8.72 14.54 -12.51
C ASP A 115 9.28 13.66 -11.38
N LYS A 116 10.49 13.11 -11.57
CA LYS A 116 11.19 12.32 -10.55
C LYS A 116 11.59 13.20 -9.36
N ALA A 117 12.07 14.41 -9.61
CA ALA A 117 12.40 15.38 -8.56
C ALA A 117 11.16 15.83 -7.80
N ALA A 118 10.05 16.11 -8.50
CA ALA A 118 8.76 16.45 -7.92
C ALA A 118 8.22 15.31 -7.04
N SER A 119 8.30 14.06 -7.51
CA SER A 119 7.92 12.87 -6.73
C SER A 119 8.74 12.76 -5.44
N THR A 120 10.06 12.95 -5.54
CA THR A 120 10.97 12.90 -4.38
C THR A 120 10.67 14.00 -3.37
N LYS A 121 10.31 15.20 -3.85
CA LYS A 121 9.92 16.34 -3.00
C LYS A 121 8.53 16.14 -2.37
N ALA A 122 7.60 15.56 -3.13
CA ALA A 122 6.22 15.29 -2.74
C ALA A 122 6.07 14.08 -1.81
N GLN A 123 7.07 13.19 -1.79
CA GLN A 123 7.30 12.32 -0.65
C GLN A 123 7.76 13.20 0.53
N SER A 124 6.88 14.07 1.04
CA SER A 124 6.98 14.59 2.39
C SER A 124 6.95 13.37 3.29
N LYS A 125 8.14 12.88 3.66
CA LYS A 125 8.27 11.64 4.42
C LYS A 125 7.46 11.83 5.69
N ARG A 126 6.30 11.16 5.76
CA ARG A 126 5.55 11.07 7.01
C ARG A 126 6.55 10.68 8.08
N PRO A 127 6.50 11.31 9.27
CA PRO A 127 7.48 11.06 10.29
C PRO A 127 7.67 9.56 10.50
N PRO A 128 8.91 9.06 10.54
CA PRO A 128 9.17 7.65 10.78
C PRO A 128 8.49 7.20 12.07
N LEU A 129 7.94 5.99 12.07
CA LEU A 129 7.25 5.40 13.22
C LEU A 129 8.03 5.65 14.53
N ASN A 130 7.37 6.27 15.50
CA ASN A 130 7.91 6.51 16.83
C ASN A 130 6.82 6.18 17.86
N PHE A 131 7.02 5.10 18.61
CA PHE A 131 6.04 4.61 19.58
C PHE A 131 5.71 5.64 20.66
N TYR A 132 6.69 6.43 21.08
CA TYR A 132 6.51 7.42 22.15
C TYR A 132 5.74 8.65 21.68
N GLU A 133 6.03 9.13 20.46
CA GLU A 133 5.25 10.20 19.85
C GLU A 133 3.80 9.78 19.61
N MET A 134 3.58 8.49 19.31
CA MET A 134 2.26 7.88 19.16
C MET A 134 1.51 7.67 20.49
N GLY A 135 2.10 8.06 21.62
CA GLY A 135 1.49 7.95 22.95
C GLY A 135 1.64 6.57 23.62
N LEU A 136 2.45 5.68 23.05
CA LEU A 136 2.80 4.39 23.67
C LEU A 136 4.06 4.56 24.53
N GLN A 137 4.29 3.63 25.45
CA GLN A 137 5.43 3.66 26.38
C GLN A 137 6.15 2.32 26.45
N LYS A 138 7.36 2.34 27.01
CA LYS A 138 8.12 1.11 27.25
C LYS A 138 7.31 0.13 28.09
N GLY A 139 7.22 -1.12 27.63
CA GLY A 139 6.44 -2.19 28.27
C GLY A 139 5.03 -2.35 27.75
N ASP A 140 4.49 -1.39 26.99
CA ASP A 140 3.21 -1.55 26.30
C ASP A 140 3.26 -2.71 25.30
N VAL A 141 2.14 -3.41 25.13
CA VAL A 141 2.04 -4.64 24.34
C VAL A 141 1.30 -4.37 23.04
N LEU A 142 1.91 -4.75 21.93
CA LEU A 142 1.26 -4.83 20.62
C LEU A 142 0.91 -6.28 20.30
N LYS A 143 -0.27 -6.50 19.71
CA LYS A 143 -0.73 -7.82 19.26
C LYS A 143 -0.71 -7.90 17.75
N TRP A 144 -0.30 -9.03 17.19
CA TRP A 144 -0.42 -9.28 15.76
C TRP A 144 -1.90 -9.46 15.38
N LYS A 145 -2.32 -8.77 14.33
CA LYS A 145 -3.72 -8.72 13.90
C LYS A 145 -4.24 -10.08 13.44
N ASP A 146 -3.42 -10.84 12.71
CA ASP A 146 -3.86 -12.11 12.11
C ASP A 146 -3.76 -13.30 13.09
N ASP A 147 -3.01 -13.15 14.19
CA ASP A 147 -2.86 -14.14 15.26
C ASP A 147 -2.60 -13.44 16.61
N PRO A 148 -3.62 -13.25 17.45
CA PRO A 148 -3.49 -12.55 18.73
C PRO A 148 -2.57 -13.24 19.76
N SER A 149 -2.17 -14.48 19.53
CA SER A 149 -1.18 -15.17 20.39
C SER A 149 0.22 -14.59 20.22
N ILE A 150 0.49 -13.96 19.07
CA ILE A 150 1.76 -13.30 18.77
C ILE A 150 1.71 -11.88 19.34
N THR A 151 2.54 -11.63 20.35
CA THR A 151 2.62 -10.34 21.04
C THR A 151 4.05 -9.84 21.15
N VAL A 152 4.24 -8.52 21.14
CA VAL A 152 5.52 -7.87 21.40
C VAL A 152 5.37 -6.79 22.46
N SER A 153 6.44 -6.51 23.20
CA SER A 153 6.49 -5.37 24.10
C SER A 153 7.40 -4.26 23.57
N ILE A 154 7.02 -3.00 23.78
CA ILE A 154 7.81 -1.86 23.34
C ILE A 154 9.05 -1.72 24.22
N LEU A 155 10.24 -1.65 23.59
CA LEU A 155 11.53 -1.49 24.27
C LEU A 155 12.07 -0.06 24.22
N SER A 156 11.88 0.62 23.08
CA SER A 156 12.29 2.00 22.86
C SER A 156 11.27 2.73 21.96
N ASP A 157 11.56 3.95 21.55
CA ASP A 157 10.82 4.71 20.54
C ASP A 157 10.64 3.96 19.20
N ARG A 158 11.54 3.01 18.89
CA ARG A 158 11.59 2.33 17.58
C ARG A 158 11.81 0.83 17.61
N LYS A 159 11.96 0.26 18.80
CA LYS A 159 12.31 -1.16 18.99
C LYS A 159 11.26 -1.87 19.83
N VAL A 160 11.06 -3.13 19.49
CA VAL A 160 10.17 -4.04 20.22
C VAL A 160 10.94 -5.30 20.64
N CYS A 161 10.48 -5.93 21.70
CA CYS A 161 10.93 -7.24 22.17
C CYS A 161 9.96 -8.30 21.66
N TYR A 162 10.48 -9.27 20.92
CA TYR A 162 9.74 -10.47 20.53
C TYR A 162 10.51 -11.70 20.99
N GLU A 163 9.89 -12.57 21.78
CA GLU A 163 10.52 -13.80 22.30
C GLU A 163 11.85 -13.56 23.04
N GLY A 164 12.03 -12.38 23.64
CA GLY A 164 13.26 -12.01 24.35
C GLY A 164 14.34 -11.34 23.49
N GLU A 165 14.14 -11.25 22.17
CA GLU A 165 15.06 -10.58 21.26
C GLU A 165 14.58 -9.17 20.85
N GLU A 166 15.52 -8.23 20.79
CA GLU A 166 15.26 -6.88 20.28
C GLU A 166 15.19 -6.89 18.76
N THR A 167 14.11 -6.35 18.19
CA THR A 167 13.95 -6.20 16.74
C THR A 167 13.18 -4.93 16.38
N SER A 168 13.13 -4.61 15.08
CA SER A 168 12.22 -3.58 14.56
C SER A 168 10.87 -4.21 14.24
N ILE A 169 9.79 -3.46 14.46
CA ILE A 169 8.44 -3.93 14.17
C ILE A 169 8.26 -4.26 12.68
N SER A 170 8.93 -3.51 11.79
CA SER A 170 8.94 -3.77 10.34
C SER A 170 9.60 -5.11 9.98
N ALA A 171 10.78 -5.41 10.55
CA ALA A 171 11.48 -6.66 10.27
C ALA A 171 10.70 -7.87 10.78
N LEU A 172 10.09 -7.75 11.97
CA LEU A 172 9.22 -8.79 12.52
C LEU A 172 7.97 -8.97 11.66
N SER A 173 7.32 -7.90 11.22
CA SER A 173 6.13 -7.98 10.36
C SER A 173 6.44 -8.71 9.05
N ALA A 174 7.59 -8.44 8.43
CA ALA A 174 8.03 -9.13 7.22
C ALA A 174 8.27 -10.63 7.47
N LYS A 175 8.91 -10.96 8.60
CA LYS A 175 9.12 -12.35 9.03
C LYS A 175 7.79 -13.09 9.22
N LEU A 176 6.79 -12.45 9.84
CA LEU A 176 5.47 -13.03 10.11
C LEU A 176 4.62 -13.20 8.83
N LYS A 177 4.71 -12.26 7.88
CA LYS A 177 4.02 -12.37 6.57
C LYS A 177 4.71 -13.34 5.61
N GLY A 178 6.01 -13.56 5.73
CA GLY A 178 6.79 -14.49 4.92
C GLY A 178 7.87 -13.83 4.06
N TYR A 179 8.87 -14.62 3.67
CA TYR A 179 10.18 -14.22 3.11
C TYR A 179 10.20 -13.44 1.77
N LYS A 180 9.05 -13.02 1.22
CA LYS A 180 8.99 -12.33 -0.10
C LYS A 180 8.62 -10.85 -0.06
N VAL A 181 8.27 -10.28 1.09
CA VAL A 181 7.86 -8.88 1.17
C VAL A 181 9.09 -7.99 1.41
N LYS A 182 9.63 -7.36 0.36
CA LYS A 182 10.79 -6.43 0.46
C LYS A 182 10.47 -5.17 1.26
N HIS A 183 9.21 -4.71 1.24
CA HIS A 183 8.75 -3.51 1.92
C HIS A 183 7.37 -3.75 2.53
N ILE A 184 7.30 -3.96 3.84
CA ILE A 184 6.04 -4.07 4.58
C ILE A 184 5.80 -2.81 5.39
N GLN A 185 4.60 -2.23 5.29
CA GLN A 185 4.14 -1.24 6.24
C GLN A 185 3.70 -2.00 7.51
N PRO A 186 4.35 -1.83 8.66
CA PRO A 186 4.04 -2.64 9.84
C PRO A 186 2.70 -2.27 10.47
N THR A 187 2.34 -0.98 10.50
CA THR A 187 1.23 -0.45 11.29
C THR A 187 -0.16 -1.06 11.01
N PRO A 188 -0.52 -1.50 9.79
CA PRO A 188 -1.82 -2.15 9.54
C PRO A 188 -1.95 -3.57 10.12
N HIS A 189 -0.85 -4.13 10.64
CA HIS A 189 -0.80 -5.51 11.12
C HIS A 189 -0.67 -5.64 12.65
N TRP A 190 -0.53 -4.53 13.36
CA TRP A 190 -0.41 -4.53 14.81
C TRP A 190 -1.59 -3.80 15.46
N LEU A 191 -2.03 -4.33 16.59
CA LEU A 191 -3.08 -3.77 17.41
C LEU A 191 -2.50 -3.29 18.75
N PHE A 192 -2.92 -2.11 19.19
CA PHE A 192 -2.69 -1.59 20.54
C PHE A 192 -4.05 -1.29 21.18
N ASN A 193 -4.35 -1.90 22.33
CA ASN A 193 -5.66 -1.79 22.99
C ASN A 193 -6.84 -1.99 22.02
N ASP A 194 -6.75 -3.04 21.19
CA ASP A 194 -7.72 -3.44 20.17
C ASP A 194 -7.97 -2.41 19.04
N ARG A 195 -7.14 -1.35 18.96
CA ARG A 195 -7.11 -0.37 17.86
C ARG A 195 -5.96 -0.65 16.90
N LEU A 196 -6.13 -0.37 15.61
CA LEU A 196 -5.04 -0.56 14.64
C LEU A 196 -3.93 0.47 14.88
N LEU A 197 -2.68 -0.01 14.86
CA LEU A 197 -1.52 0.86 14.98
C LEU A 197 -1.45 1.86 13.81
N SER A 198 -2.03 1.54 12.65
CA SER A 198 -2.17 2.47 11.53
C SER A 198 -3.09 3.64 11.85
N GLU A 199 -4.19 3.41 12.57
CA GLU A 199 -5.11 4.49 12.98
C GLU A 199 -4.41 5.43 13.97
N ILE A 200 -3.69 4.87 14.94
CA ILE A 200 -2.92 5.66 15.91
C ILE A 200 -1.82 6.48 15.20
N TYR A 201 -1.15 5.87 14.21
CA TYR A 201 -0.14 6.56 13.42
C TYR A 201 -0.74 7.71 12.60
N ASP A 202 -1.91 7.51 12.00
CA ASP A 202 -2.63 8.54 11.24
C ASP A 202 -3.15 9.67 12.12
N GLU A 203 -3.54 9.38 13.36
CA GLU A 203 -3.90 10.41 14.36
C GLU A 203 -2.69 11.22 14.84
N THR A 204 -1.53 10.57 14.99
CA THR A 204 -0.29 11.21 15.46
C THR A 204 0.33 12.08 14.39
N TYR A 205 0.31 11.60 13.14
CA TYR A 205 0.88 12.27 11.99
C TYR A 205 -0.20 12.45 10.91
N PRO A 206 -1.18 13.34 11.16
CA PRO A 206 -2.21 13.61 10.18
C PRO A 206 -1.57 14.08 8.87
N PHE A 207 -2.23 13.79 7.76
CA PHE A 207 -1.87 14.39 6.49
C PHE A 207 -2.11 15.90 6.61
N GLU A 208 -1.05 16.70 6.54
CA GLU A 208 -1.19 18.16 6.45
C GLU A 208 -2.07 18.47 5.22
N GLU A 209 -3.10 19.31 5.42
CA GLU A 209 -4.03 19.77 4.36
C GLU A 209 -3.32 20.62 3.30
#